data_AF-A0A7J4M0G0-F1
#
_entry.id   AF-A0A7J4M0G0-F1
#
_cell.length_a   1.000
_cell.length_b   1.000
_cell.length_c   1.000
_cell.angle_alpha   90.00
_cell.angle_beta   90.00
_cell.angle_gamma   90.00
#
_symmetry.space_group_name_H-M   'P 1'
#
loop_
_entity.id
_entity.type
_entity.pdbx_description
1 polymer ?
#
loop_
_entity_poly.entity_id
_entity_poly.type
_entity_poly.pdbx_seq_one_letter_code
_entity_poly.pdbx_strand_id
1 'polypeptide(L)'
;METYLSSKCFEEMGETMGKKVLIATVYNPDPVLLAATKLGPDRLILLLDEKPDREQDKALKLIQDSLGKVIEVKTVKCAVYDVVKVASKCVEIIDMQPKEDVVYVNITSGRKTKAIGLLFAAYARHDRVKKIAYNPEEDKGLVVYLPRLSFKLTESQKKILEYVDAGNYASIKELSEKIDLSTAMLYRAIDELKDMDLISVEDGLKLTDAGKIARL
;
A
#
# COMPACT_ATOMS: atom_id res chain seq x y z
N MET A 1 -38.44 30.35 11.53
CA MET A 1 -38.67 29.13 12.32
C MET A 1 -37.70 28.09 11.79
N GLU A 2 -36.44 28.19 12.21
CA GLU A 2 -35.38 27.24 11.85
C GLU A 2 -35.53 26.02 12.76
N THR A 3 -35.93 24.90 12.17
CA THR A 3 -35.93 23.60 12.84
C THR A 3 -34.49 23.14 12.98
N TYR A 4 -33.90 23.40 14.15
CA TYR A 4 -32.68 22.73 14.58
C TYR A 4 -32.95 21.24 14.60
N LEU A 5 -32.30 20.49 13.71
CA LEU A 5 -32.19 19.04 13.84
C LEU A 5 -31.50 18.75 15.17
N SER A 6 -32.27 18.19 16.10
CA SER A 6 -31.82 17.76 17.42
C SER A 6 -30.60 16.83 17.28
N SER A 7 -29.60 17.05 18.14
CA SER A 7 -28.39 16.23 18.26
C SER A 7 -28.64 14.73 18.42
N LYS A 8 -29.86 14.35 18.84
CA LYS A 8 -30.30 12.94 18.90
C LYS A 8 -30.39 12.24 17.54
N CYS A 9 -30.59 12.95 16.43
CA CYS A 9 -30.63 12.32 15.10
C CYS A 9 -29.26 11.84 14.62
N PHE A 10 -28.15 12.32 15.19
CA PHE A 10 -26.80 11.81 14.89
C PHE A 10 -26.41 10.61 15.77
N GLU A 11 -27.09 10.38 16.89
CA GLU A 11 -26.79 9.27 17.80
C GLU A 11 -27.41 7.94 17.36
N GLU A 12 -28.35 7.94 16.40
CA GLU A 12 -29.07 6.74 15.94
C GLU A 12 -28.60 6.19 14.57
N MET A 13 -27.52 6.73 13.99
CA MET A 13 -26.84 6.08 12.87
C MET A 13 -25.68 5.24 13.40
N GLY A 14 -26.03 4.11 13.99
CA GLY A 14 -25.08 3.02 14.27
C GLY A 14 -24.56 2.39 12.99
N GLU A 15 -23.82 3.15 12.17
CA GLU A 15 -22.83 2.54 11.30
C GLU A 15 -21.82 1.89 12.24
N THR A 16 -21.65 0.58 12.14
CA THR A 16 -20.47 -0.09 12.68
C THR A 16 -19.26 0.62 12.10
N MET A 17 -18.68 1.58 12.84
CA MET A 17 -17.49 2.30 12.40
C MET A 17 -16.44 1.25 12.09
N GLY A 18 -16.00 1.19 10.83
CA GLY A 18 -14.99 0.23 10.42
C GLY A 18 -13.74 0.35 11.28
N LYS A 19 -13.04 -0.78 11.43
CA LYS A 19 -11.89 -0.85 12.32
C LYS A 19 -10.75 0.00 11.80
N LYS A 20 -9.99 0.60 12.71
CA LYS A 20 -8.73 1.22 12.39
C LYS A 20 -7.65 0.14 12.29
N VAL A 21 -7.04 0.02 11.12
CA VAL A 21 -5.99 -0.97 10.87
C VAL A 21 -4.66 -0.25 10.69
N LEU A 22 -3.63 -0.65 11.42
CA LEU A 22 -2.26 -0.17 11.21
C LEU A 22 -1.42 -1.28 10.58
N ILE A 23 -0.90 -1.05 9.38
CA ILE A 23 0.07 -1.94 8.72
C ILE A 23 1.46 -1.32 8.90
N ALA A 24 2.39 -2.05 9.53
CA ALA A 24 3.69 -1.51 9.88
C ALA A 24 4.84 -2.46 9.52
N THR A 25 5.92 -1.91 8.99
CA THR A 25 7.21 -2.64 8.91
C THR A 25 7.86 -2.71 10.29
N VAL A 26 8.51 -3.82 10.62
CA VAL A 26 9.09 -4.04 11.96
C VAL A 26 10.55 -4.48 11.92
N TYR A 27 11.33 -3.91 12.83
CA TYR A 27 12.67 -4.32 13.24
C TYR A 27 12.99 -3.78 14.63
N ASN A 28 12.60 -2.53 14.91
CA ASN A 28 12.57 -1.87 16.21
C ASN A 28 11.09 -1.70 16.66
N PRO A 29 10.75 -1.98 17.93
CA PRO A 29 9.38 -1.81 18.40
C PRO A 29 8.92 -0.35 18.55
N ASP A 30 9.81 0.58 18.90
CA ASP A 30 9.44 1.94 19.34
C ASP A 30 8.57 2.70 18.31
N PRO A 31 8.91 2.74 17.00
CA PRO A 31 8.08 3.42 16.02
C PRO A 31 6.67 2.85 15.90
N VAL A 32 6.55 1.53 16.03
CA VAL A 32 5.27 0.83 15.93
C VAL A 32 4.39 1.15 17.13
N LEU A 33 4.97 1.14 18.33
CA LEU A 33 4.26 1.49 19.55
C LEU A 33 3.78 2.94 19.51
N LEU A 34 4.67 3.87 19.13
CA LEU A 34 4.32 5.28 19.00
C LEU A 34 3.19 5.50 17.99
N ALA A 35 3.28 4.87 16.81
CA ALA A 35 2.24 4.95 15.80
C ALA A 35 0.92 4.35 16.29
N ALA A 36 0.96 3.21 16.99
CA ALA A 36 -0.22 2.59 17.56
C ALA A 36 -0.88 3.48 18.62
N THR A 37 -0.11 4.09 19.52
CA THR A 37 -0.65 5.02 20.54
C THR A 37 -1.27 6.26 19.90
N LYS A 38 -0.67 6.81 18.84
CA LYS A 38 -1.15 8.04 18.19
C LYS A 38 -2.36 7.81 17.27
N LEU A 39 -2.39 6.68 16.56
CA LEU A 39 -3.44 6.38 15.58
C LEU A 39 -4.59 5.56 16.18
N GLY A 40 -4.36 4.88 17.29
CA GLY A 40 -5.33 4.05 18.01
C GLY A 40 -5.97 2.97 17.13
N PRO A 41 -5.18 2.05 16.53
CA PRO A 41 -5.72 0.98 15.71
C PRO A 41 -6.40 -0.09 16.56
N ASP A 42 -7.47 -0.68 16.04
CA ASP A 42 -8.10 -1.89 16.60
C ASP A 42 -7.35 -3.16 16.16
N ARG A 43 -6.65 -3.08 15.03
CA ARG A 43 -5.84 -4.16 14.45
C ARG A 43 -4.48 -3.65 14.01
N LEU A 44 -3.43 -4.38 14.37
CA LEU A 44 -2.05 -4.15 13.98
C LEU A 44 -1.56 -5.32 13.11
N ILE A 45 -1.08 -5.02 11.90
CA ILE A 45 -0.49 -6.01 10.98
C ILE A 45 1.00 -5.68 10.83
N LEU A 46 1.85 -6.59 11.29
CA LEU A 46 3.30 -6.41 11.32
C LEU A 46 3.98 -7.17 10.17
N LEU A 47 4.74 -6.45 9.35
CA LEU A 47 5.51 -7.02 8.26
C LEU A 47 6.90 -7.44 8.75
N LEU A 48 7.07 -8.75 8.87
CA LEU A 48 8.32 -9.40 9.27
C LEU A 48 9.11 -9.83 8.04
N ASP A 49 10.41 -10.06 8.22
CA ASP A 49 11.25 -10.63 7.18
C ASP A 49 10.84 -12.11 6.99
N GLU A 50 11.05 -12.68 5.80
CA GLU A 50 10.81 -14.12 5.56
C GLU A 50 11.56 -15.02 6.57
N LYS A 51 12.75 -14.58 6.94
CA LYS A 51 13.63 -15.18 7.94
C LYS A 51 13.97 -14.11 8.99
N PRO A 52 13.13 -13.93 10.02
CA PRO A 52 13.41 -13.01 11.12
C PRO A 52 14.71 -13.39 11.83
N ASP A 53 15.46 -12.38 12.26
CA ASP A 53 16.57 -12.56 13.18
C ASP A 53 16.08 -12.43 14.64
N ARG A 54 17.00 -12.69 15.58
CA ARG A 54 16.68 -12.61 17.01
C ARG A 54 16.24 -11.22 17.46
N GLU A 55 16.68 -10.17 16.79
CA GLU A 55 16.31 -8.79 17.16
C GLU A 55 14.89 -8.48 16.70
N GLN A 56 14.51 -8.89 15.49
CA GLN A 56 13.14 -8.76 15.01
C GLN A 56 12.17 -9.61 15.85
N ASP A 57 12.57 -10.80 16.30
CA ASP A 57 11.76 -11.64 17.20
C ASP A 57 11.53 -10.97 18.57
N LYS A 58 12.57 -10.34 19.14
CA LYS A 58 12.44 -9.55 20.38
C LYS A 58 11.51 -8.36 20.20
N ALA A 59 11.65 -7.63 19.10
CA ALA A 59 10.79 -6.49 18.77
C ALA A 59 9.33 -6.92 18.65
N LEU A 60 9.06 -8.02 17.94
CA LEU A 60 7.72 -8.59 17.83
C LEU A 60 7.14 -8.94 19.19
N LYS A 61 7.91 -9.65 20.02
CA LYS A 61 7.47 -10.06 21.36
C LYS A 61 7.12 -8.84 22.22
N LEU A 62 7.95 -7.80 22.21
CA LEU A 62 7.70 -6.58 22.96
C LEU A 62 6.40 -5.89 22.52
N ILE A 63 6.15 -5.80 21.20
CA ILE A 63 4.91 -5.25 20.65
C ILE A 63 3.70 -6.07 21.10
N GLN A 64 3.79 -7.41 21.03
CA GLN A 64 2.70 -8.31 21.44
C GLN A 64 2.42 -8.21 22.94
N ASP A 65 3.44 -8.19 23.79
CA ASP A 65 3.29 -8.06 25.24
C ASP A 65 2.67 -6.70 25.62
N SER A 66 2.98 -5.65 24.87
CA SER A 66 2.51 -4.28 25.12
C SER A 66 1.07 -4.03 24.63
N LEU A 67 0.72 -4.52 23.43
CA LEU A 67 -0.52 -4.16 22.74
C LEU A 67 -1.50 -5.33 22.57
N GLY A 68 -1.02 -6.57 22.55
CA GLY A 68 -1.81 -7.76 22.17
C GLY A 68 -2.95 -8.12 23.12
N LYS A 69 -3.00 -7.52 24.32
CA LYS A 69 -4.14 -7.65 25.25
C LYS A 69 -5.31 -6.72 24.90
N VAL A 70 -5.05 -5.68 24.11
CA VAL A 70 -6.01 -4.59 23.85
C VAL A 70 -6.39 -4.54 22.37
N ILE A 71 -5.49 -4.93 21.46
CA ILE A 71 -5.70 -4.88 20.01
C ILE A 71 -5.33 -6.20 19.34
N GLU A 72 -5.91 -6.48 18.17
CA GLU A 72 -5.59 -7.67 17.37
C GLU A 72 -4.21 -7.51 16.69
N VAL A 73 -3.20 -8.29 17.08
CA VAL A 73 -1.85 -8.25 16.48
C VAL A 73 -1.64 -9.43 15.53
N LYS A 74 -1.48 -9.16 14.23
CA LYS A 74 -1.15 -10.15 13.19
C LYS A 74 0.25 -9.93 12.67
N THR A 75 0.85 -11.00 12.15
CA THR A 75 2.15 -10.94 11.47
C THR A 75 2.04 -11.48 10.06
N VAL A 76 2.79 -10.88 9.14
CA VAL A 76 2.93 -11.36 7.77
C VAL A 76 4.40 -11.36 7.40
N LYS A 77 4.88 -12.49 6.89
CA LYS A 77 6.24 -12.61 6.34
C LYS A 77 6.29 -11.99 4.96
N CYS A 78 7.34 -11.22 4.70
CA CYS A 78 7.50 -10.48 3.45
C CYS A 78 8.94 -10.57 2.95
N ALA A 79 9.11 -10.55 1.62
CA ALA A 79 10.40 -10.45 0.97
C ALA A 79 11.15 -9.20 1.49
N VAL A 80 12.48 -9.24 1.42
CA VAL A 80 13.29 -8.16 1.99
C VAL A 80 13.83 -7.24 0.90
N TYR A 81 14.39 -7.77 -0.18
CA TYR A 81 15.12 -7.00 -1.19
C TYR A 81 14.42 -6.91 -2.55
N ASP A 82 13.25 -7.52 -2.69
CA ASP A 82 12.44 -7.50 -3.90
C ASP A 82 11.26 -6.54 -3.68
N VAL A 83 11.43 -5.27 -4.06
CA VAL A 83 10.45 -4.20 -3.78
C VAL A 83 9.10 -4.46 -4.44
N VAL A 84 9.10 -5.09 -5.63
CA VAL A 84 7.87 -5.42 -6.36
C VAL A 84 7.10 -6.48 -5.58
N LYS A 85 7.75 -7.57 -5.16
CA LYS A 85 7.09 -8.60 -4.33
C LYS A 85 6.59 -8.05 -3.00
N VAL A 86 7.35 -7.15 -2.36
CA VAL A 86 6.90 -6.48 -1.14
C VAL A 86 5.63 -5.68 -1.42
N ALA A 87 5.64 -4.84 -2.46
CA ALA A 87 4.51 -4.01 -2.81
C ALA A 87 3.27 -4.86 -3.13
N SER A 88 3.40 -5.90 -3.96
CA SER A 88 2.31 -6.85 -4.25
C SER A 88 1.74 -7.46 -2.98
N LYS A 89 2.60 -7.91 -2.07
CA LYS A 89 2.14 -8.51 -0.81
C LYS A 89 1.42 -7.50 0.09
N CYS A 90 1.89 -6.26 0.11
CA CYS A 90 1.26 -5.19 0.88
C CYS A 90 -0.08 -4.77 0.29
N VAL A 91 -0.20 -4.74 -1.05
CA VAL A 91 -1.48 -4.51 -1.74
C VAL A 91 -2.49 -5.60 -1.40
N GLU A 92 -2.09 -6.87 -1.44
CA GLU A 92 -2.93 -7.99 -0.99
C GLU A 92 -3.45 -7.78 0.44
N ILE A 93 -2.58 -7.37 1.38
CA ILE A 93 -2.96 -7.12 2.78
C ILE A 93 -3.98 -5.98 2.87
N ILE A 94 -3.77 -4.87 2.14
CA ILE A 94 -4.68 -3.74 2.11
C ILE A 94 -6.05 -4.16 1.54
N ASP A 95 -6.04 -4.92 0.44
CA ASP A 95 -7.27 -5.37 -0.23
C ASP A 95 -8.07 -6.38 0.58
N MET A 96 -7.41 -7.19 1.41
CA MET A 96 -8.07 -8.11 2.35
C MET A 96 -8.79 -7.40 3.51
N GLN A 97 -8.53 -6.12 3.75
CA GLN A 97 -9.29 -5.39 4.77
C GLN A 97 -10.70 -5.09 4.24
N PRO A 98 -11.74 -5.15 5.10
CA PRO A 98 -13.06 -4.61 4.79
C PRO A 98 -13.01 -3.19 4.21
N LYS A 99 -13.99 -2.82 3.39
CA LYS A 99 -13.98 -1.51 2.70
C LYS A 99 -14.24 -0.35 3.66
N GLU A 100 -14.97 -0.63 4.72
CA GLU A 100 -15.29 0.25 5.83
C GLU A 100 -14.09 0.49 6.76
N ASP A 101 -13.11 -0.42 6.78
CA ASP A 101 -11.93 -0.30 7.64
C ASP A 101 -11.04 0.87 7.20
N VAL A 102 -10.52 1.60 8.19
CA VAL A 102 -9.64 2.74 7.97
C VAL A 102 -8.19 2.28 8.08
N VAL A 103 -7.51 2.18 6.94
CA VAL A 103 -6.11 1.69 6.89
C VAL A 103 -5.12 2.84 7.10
N TYR A 104 -4.20 2.64 8.03
CA TYR A 104 -3.01 3.45 8.22
C TYR A 104 -1.77 2.61 7.94
N VAL A 105 -0.71 3.29 7.52
CA VAL A 105 0.55 2.63 7.16
C VAL A 105 1.68 3.29 7.93
N ASN A 106 2.61 2.50 8.48
CA ASN A 106 3.85 3.01 9.07
C ASN A 106 5.06 2.36 8.40
N ILE A 107 5.93 3.19 7.83
CA ILE A 107 7.10 2.72 7.06
C ILE A 107 8.43 2.94 7.78
N THR A 108 8.40 3.24 9.08
CA THR A 108 9.58 3.72 9.80
C THR A 108 10.65 2.64 9.96
N SER A 109 10.24 1.46 10.43
CA SER A 109 11.18 0.47 10.93
C SER A 109 11.52 -0.59 9.89
N GLY A 110 12.73 -1.15 9.96
CA GLY A 110 13.16 -2.27 9.12
C GLY A 110 13.86 -1.85 7.84
N ARG A 111 14.05 -2.81 6.92
CA ARG A 111 14.85 -2.59 5.71
C ARG A 111 14.17 -1.57 4.79
N LYS A 112 14.96 -0.65 4.23
CA LYS A 112 14.48 0.43 3.35
C LYS A 112 13.63 -0.08 2.19
N THR A 113 14.05 -1.17 1.55
CA THR A 113 13.33 -1.84 0.47
C THR A 113 11.93 -2.31 0.88
N LYS A 114 11.77 -2.81 2.12
CA LYS A 114 10.47 -3.22 2.66
C LYS A 114 9.58 -2.02 2.97
N ALA A 115 10.15 -0.98 3.59
CA ALA A 115 9.46 0.30 3.85
C ALA A 115 8.99 0.97 2.56
N ILE A 116 9.84 1.00 1.53
CA ILE A 116 9.54 1.56 0.20
C ILE A 116 8.48 0.70 -0.50
N GLY A 117 8.55 -0.63 -0.43
CA GLY A 117 7.51 -1.49 -1.01
C GLY A 117 6.14 -1.27 -0.36
N LEU A 118 6.08 -1.11 0.97
CA LEU A 118 4.86 -0.75 1.68
C LEU A 118 4.36 0.66 1.31
N LEU A 119 5.26 1.63 1.13
CA LEU A 119 4.94 2.97 0.64
C LEU A 119 4.31 2.91 -0.76
N PHE A 120 4.89 2.15 -1.67
CA PHE A 120 4.38 1.97 -3.03
C PHE A 120 3.04 1.26 -3.06
N ALA A 121 2.82 0.25 -2.21
CA ALA A 121 1.50 -0.36 -2.04
C ALA A 121 0.46 0.66 -1.56
N ALA A 122 0.84 1.56 -0.66
CA ALA A 122 -0.03 2.65 -0.23
C ALA A 122 -0.36 3.65 -1.36
N TYR A 123 0.52 3.82 -2.35
CA TYR A 123 0.24 4.62 -3.54
C TYR A 123 -0.63 3.90 -4.56
N ALA A 124 -0.41 2.59 -4.75
CA ALA A 124 -1.27 1.74 -5.57
C ALA A 124 -2.71 1.64 -5.01
N ARG A 125 -2.85 1.69 -3.68
CA ARG A 125 -4.13 1.71 -2.95
C ARG A 125 -4.38 3.01 -2.22
N HIS A 126 -4.07 4.13 -2.90
CA HIS A 126 -4.15 5.46 -2.31
C HIS A 126 -5.53 5.79 -1.74
N ASP A 127 -6.60 5.23 -2.31
CA ASP A 127 -8.00 5.40 -1.90
C ASP A 127 -8.34 4.60 -0.63
N ARG A 128 -7.67 3.47 -0.40
CA ARG A 128 -7.85 2.60 0.78
C ARG A 128 -7.03 3.05 1.99
N VAL A 129 -5.91 3.74 1.79
CA VAL A 129 -5.00 4.17 2.86
C VAL A 129 -5.32 5.58 3.32
N LYS A 130 -5.63 5.82 4.60
CA LYS A 130 -5.95 7.14 5.14
C LYS A 130 -4.74 8.02 5.39
N LYS A 131 -3.66 7.48 5.99
CA LYS A 131 -2.40 8.19 6.25
C LYS A 131 -1.20 7.25 6.18
N ILE A 132 -0.05 7.80 5.81
CA ILE A 132 1.25 7.12 5.82
C ILE A 132 2.11 7.85 6.84
N ALA A 133 2.49 7.16 7.91
CA ALA A 133 3.26 7.68 9.01
C ALA A 133 4.74 7.26 8.92
N TYR A 134 5.61 8.19 9.29
CA TYR A 134 7.03 7.98 9.52
C TYR A 134 7.39 8.63 10.86
N ASN A 135 8.09 7.90 11.72
CA ASN A 135 8.48 8.35 13.06
C ASN A 135 10.01 8.43 13.12
N PRO A 136 10.61 9.61 12.94
CA PRO A 136 12.06 9.75 12.99
C PRO A 136 12.63 9.18 14.30
N GLU A 137 13.70 8.40 14.23
CA GLU A 137 14.32 7.82 15.43
C GLU A 137 14.96 8.91 16.31
N GLU A 138 15.37 10.01 15.69
CA GLU A 138 16.02 11.16 16.30
C GLU A 138 15.03 12.02 17.13
N ASP A 139 13.73 11.96 16.84
CA ASP A 139 12.69 12.70 17.54
C ASP A 139 11.52 11.79 17.92
N LYS A 140 11.61 11.22 19.13
CA LYS A 140 10.67 10.23 19.68
C LYS A 140 9.24 10.75 19.88
N GLY A 141 8.98 12.05 19.72
CA GLY A 141 7.63 12.63 19.81
C GLY A 141 6.97 12.89 18.45
N LEU A 142 7.77 12.92 17.38
CA LEU A 142 7.34 13.38 16.07
C LEU A 142 6.68 12.28 15.24
N VAL A 143 5.60 12.65 14.56
CA VAL A 143 4.98 11.85 13.50
C VAL A 143 4.98 12.69 12.23
N VAL A 144 5.75 12.27 11.24
CA VAL A 144 5.73 12.85 9.90
C VAL A 144 4.71 12.11 9.07
N TYR A 145 3.76 12.83 8.49
CA TYR A 145 2.81 12.27 7.55
C TYR A 145 3.31 12.46 6.13
N LEU A 146 3.61 11.36 5.46
CA LEU A 146 4.07 11.37 4.07
C LEU A 146 2.90 11.64 3.11
N PRO A 147 3.18 12.25 1.95
CA PRO A 147 2.14 12.51 0.96
C PRO A 147 1.53 11.19 0.47
N ARG A 148 0.20 11.20 0.31
CA ARG A 148 -0.54 10.13 -0.37
C ARG A 148 -0.60 10.43 -1.85
N LEU A 149 0.30 9.81 -2.61
CA LEU A 149 0.36 9.94 -4.06
C LEU A 149 -0.48 8.85 -4.73
N SER A 150 -0.84 9.07 -5.99
CA SER A 150 -1.47 8.07 -6.84
C SER A 150 -0.85 8.11 -8.23
N PHE A 151 -0.81 6.97 -8.90
CA PHE A 151 -0.23 6.85 -10.25
C PHE A 151 -1.09 7.49 -11.36
N LYS A 152 -2.37 7.80 -11.06
CA LYS A 152 -3.33 8.47 -11.96
C LYS A 152 -3.39 7.89 -13.38
N LEU A 153 -3.33 6.57 -13.51
CA LEU A 153 -3.44 5.89 -14.80
C LEU A 153 -4.87 5.93 -15.34
N THR A 154 -5.00 6.15 -16.65
CA THR A 154 -6.27 5.97 -17.35
C THR A 154 -6.63 4.48 -17.45
N GLU A 155 -7.90 4.17 -17.72
CA GLU A 155 -8.34 2.78 -17.88
C GLU A 155 -7.64 2.07 -19.05
N SER A 156 -7.33 2.78 -20.13
CA SER A 156 -6.56 2.23 -21.24
C SER A 156 -5.11 1.93 -20.85
N GLN A 157 -4.46 2.84 -20.11
CA GLN A 157 -3.10 2.63 -19.60
C GLN A 157 -3.03 1.42 -18.66
N LYS A 158 -4.00 1.26 -17.75
CA LYS A 158 -4.10 0.08 -16.87
C LYS A 158 -4.20 -1.22 -17.68
N LYS A 159 -5.11 -1.27 -18.65
CA LYS A 159 -5.26 -2.44 -19.54
C LYS A 159 -3.96 -2.75 -20.28
N ILE A 160 -3.27 -1.74 -20.79
CA ILE A 160 -1.97 -1.93 -21.45
C ILE A 160 -0.99 -2.60 -20.48
N LEU A 161 -0.85 -2.10 -19.25
CA LEU A 161 0.04 -2.70 -18.26
C LEU A 161 -0.33 -4.16 -17.95
N GLU A 162 -1.62 -4.47 -17.83
CA GLU A 162 -2.13 -5.84 -17.62
C GLU A 162 -1.78 -6.80 -18.76
N TYR A 163 -2.03 -6.40 -20.02
CA TYR A 163 -1.72 -7.24 -21.18
C TYR A 163 -0.21 -7.40 -21.40
N VAL A 164 0.57 -6.35 -21.11
CA VAL A 164 2.04 -6.39 -21.18
C VAL A 164 2.61 -7.36 -20.14
N ASP A 165 2.13 -7.30 -18.90
CA ASP A 165 2.56 -8.21 -17.82
C ASP A 165 2.21 -9.67 -18.13
N ALA A 166 0.99 -9.90 -18.65
CA ALA A 166 0.53 -11.24 -19.00
C ALA A 166 1.27 -11.86 -20.20
N GLY A 167 1.95 -11.05 -21.02
CA GLY A 167 2.62 -11.50 -22.24
C GLY A 167 1.67 -12.05 -23.31
N ASN A 168 0.38 -11.73 -23.21
CA ASN A 168 -0.68 -12.33 -24.03
C ASN A 168 -0.92 -11.53 -25.33
N TYR A 169 0.12 -11.32 -26.15
CA TYR A 169 -0.01 -10.70 -27.48
C TYR A 169 1.22 -11.03 -28.34
N ALA A 170 1.01 -11.29 -29.63
CA ALA A 170 2.07 -11.59 -30.60
C ALA A 170 2.54 -10.33 -31.37
N SER A 171 1.76 -9.25 -31.35
CA SER A 171 2.09 -7.99 -32.03
C SER A 171 1.38 -6.79 -31.44
N ILE A 172 1.86 -5.57 -31.75
CA ILE A 172 1.19 -4.31 -31.39
C ILE A 172 -0.21 -4.22 -31.98
N LYS A 173 -0.43 -4.79 -33.18
CA LYS A 173 -1.76 -4.83 -33.80
C LYS A 173 -2.73 -5.67 -32.98
N GLU A 174 -2.32 -6.87 -32.59
CA GLU A 174 -3.15 -7.74 -31.74
C GLU A 174 -3.42 -7.09 -30.37
N LEU A 175 -2.41 -6.44 -29.77
CA LEU A 175 -2.58 -5.70 -28.54
C LEU A 175 -3.63 -4.59 -28.71
N SER A 176 -3.56 -3.83 -29.81
CA SER A 176 -4.52 -2.75 -30.12
C SER A 176 -5.97 -3.26 -30.26
N GLU A 177 -6.14 -4.42 -30.88
CA GLU A 177 -7.46 -5.08 -31.02
C GLU A 177 -8.00 -5.55 -29.66
N LYS A 178 -7.14 -6.11 -28.79
CA LYS A 178 -7.54 -6.61 -27.46
C LYS A 178 -7.98 -5.51 -26.51
N ILE A 179 -7.36 -4.34 -26.58
CA ILE A 179 -7.65 -3.21 -25.69
C ILE A 179 -8.64 -2.20 -26.29
N ASP A 180 -9.16 -2.48 -27.49
CA ASP A 180 -10.08 -1.62 -28.25
C ASP A 180 -9.53 -0.20 -28.47
N LEU A 181 -8.29 -0.11 -28.95
CA LEU A 181 -7.64 1.14 -29.33
C LEU A 181 -7.20 1.10 -30.80
N SER A 182 -7.24 2.25 -31.46
CA SER A 182 -6.51 2.40 -32.72
C SER A 182 -5.02 2.23 -32.48
N THR A 183 -4.29 1.74 -33.49
CA THR A 183 -2.83 1.58 -33.41
C THR A 183 -2.12 2.89 -33.04
N ALA A 184 -2.59 4.03 -33.55
CA ALA A 184 -2.02 5.34 -33.23
C ALA A 184 -2.23 5.75 -31.76
N MET A 185 -3.40 5.44 -31.18
CA MET A 185 -3.68 5.69 -29.76
C MET A 185 -2.85 4.79 -28.85
N LEU A 186 -2.66 3.52 -29.25
CA LEU A 186 -1.81 2.60 -28.50
C LEU A 186 -0.35 3.07 -28.48
N TYR A 187 0.22 3.48 -29.62
CA TYR A 187 1.59 4.01 -29.65
C TYR A 187 1.74 5.23 -28.74
N ARG A 188 0.80 6.19 -28.79
CA ARG A 188 0.81 7.35 -27.89
C ARG A 188 0.77 6.94 -26.42
N ALA A 189 -0.11 6.02 -26.05
CA ALA A 189 -0.22 5.54 -24.68
C ALA A 189 1.05 4.79 -24.22
N ILE A 190 1.71 4.03 -25.10
CA ILE A 190 3.00 3.39 -24.82
C ILE A 190 4.09 4.44 -24.59
N ASP A 191 4.15 5.49 -25.42
CA ASP A 191 5.12 6.57 -25.24
C ASP A 191 4.91 7.31 -23.91
N GLU A 192 3.66 7.61 -23.53
CA GLU A 192 3.33 8.20 -22.23
C GLU A 192 3.75 7.29 -21.06
N LEU A 193 3.46 5.99 -21.15
CA LEU A 193 3.82 5.00 -20.13
C LEU A 193 5.34 4.83 -20.02
N LYS A 194 6.07 4.96 -21.13
CA LYS A 194 7.53 4.96 -21.17
C LYS A 194 8.11 6.22 -20.53
N ASP A 195 7.55 7.40 -20.80
CA ASP A 195 7.97 8.66 -20.17
C ASP A 195 7.75 8.65 -18.65
N MET A 196 6.77 7.88 -18.18
CA MET A 196 6.52 7.62 -16.75
C MET A 196 7.42 6.52 -16.15
N ASP A 197 8.35 5.95 -16.92
CA ASP A 197 9.19 4.80 -16.56
C ASP A 197 8.38 3.54 -16.17
N LEU A 198 7.17 3.34 -16.72
CA LEU A 198 6.34 2.16 -16.44
C LEU A 198 6.54 1.03 -17.44
N ILE A 199 7.00 1.35 -18.64
CA ILE A 199 7.25 0.41 -19.72
C ILE A 199 8.64 0.65 -20.32
N SER A 200 9.35 -0.44 -20.59
CA SER A 200 10.55 -0.44 -21.45
C SER A 200 10.22 -1.04 -22.82
N VAL A 201 10.89 -0.51 -23.84
CA VAL A 201 10.82 -0.98 -25.24
C VAL A 201 12.18 -1.43 -25.78
N GLU A 202 13.23 -1.43 -24.95
CA GLU A 202 14.61 -1.76 -25.36
C GLU A 202 14.72 -3.24 -25.77
N ASP A 203 14.14 -4.14 -24.97
CA ASP A 203 14.12 -5.59 -25.20
C ASP A 203 12.69 -6.10 -25.43
N GLY A 204 11.99 -5.42 -26.33
CA GLY A 204 10.56 -5.60 -26.54
C GLY A 204 9.73 -4.89 -25.46
N LEU A 205 8.41 -4.91 -25.64
CA LEU A 205 7.48 -4.21 -24.77
C LEU A 205 7.32 -4.97 -23.43
N LYS A 206 7.87 -4.41 -22.34
CA LYS A 206 7.92 -5.03 -21.01
C LYS A 206 7.64 -4.01 -19.91
N LEU A 207 7.13 -4.48 -18.77
CA LEU A 207 7.00 -3.64 -17.58
C LEU A 207 8.36 -3.44 -16.91
N THR A 208 8.62 -2.20 -16.49
CA THR A 208 9.64 -1.90 -15.48
C THR A 208 9.14 -2.32 -14.09
N ASP A 209 9.97 -2.22 -13.06
CA ASP A 209 9.51 -2.44 -11.69
C ASP A 209 8.46 -1.39 -11.25
N ALA A 210 8.60 -0.14 -11.69
CA ALA A 210 7.58 0.88 -11.46
C ALA A 210 6.26 0.54 -12.16
N GLY A 211 6.32 0.02 -13.40
CA GLY A 211 5.15 -0.46 -14.13
C GLY A 211 4.43 -1.61 -13.43
N LYS A 212 5.19 -2.60 -12.96
CA LYS A 212 4.65 -3.73 -12.17
C LYS A 212 3.93 -3.24 -10.93
N ILE A 213 4.49 -2.25 -10.24
CA ILE A 213 3.91 -1.66 -9.03
C ILE A 213 2.66 -0.83 -9.34
N ALA A 214 2.72 0.03 -10.36
CA ALA A 214 1.61 0.92 -10.72
C ALA A 214 0.39 0.15 -11.25
N ARG A 215 0.60 -1.06 -11.77
CA ARG A 215 -0.44 -2.00 -12.20
C ARG A 215 -1.20 -2.63 -11.03
N LEU A 216 -0.56 -2.79 -9.86
CA LEU A 216 -1.16 -3.49 -8.71
C LEU A 216 -2.46 -2.82 -8.30
#